data_AF-A0A927CB62-F1
#
_entry.id   AF-A0A927CB62-F1
#
_cell.length_a   1.000
_cell.length_b   1.000
_cell.length_c   1.000
_cell.angle_alpha   90.00
_cell.angle_beta   90.00
_cell.angle_gamma   90.00
#
_symmetry.space_group_name_H-M   'P 1'
#
loop_
_entity.id
_entity.type
_entity.pdbx_description
1 polymer ?
#
loop_
_entity_poly.entity_id
_entity_poly.type
_entity_poly.pdbx_seq_one_letter_code
_entity_poly.pdbx_strand_id
1 'polypeptide(L)'
;MNEWNRNRVRELAPEYVTIYESPDPSRIFAYSPGIAILPNGRLIATLDISGPGMAEMPGPSRRIEGGALWCGKIYTSDDNGRSWTHRADFPFMHARPFVAGDSVYVLGHCHDLTVISSNDGGVTWSEPRTLTEGQCWHQSPANVVHANGNVYLVMERITKPDIHGWPVSVMAPVLLRGREDADLTRRDNWTFASELIFEEAVPEDELDYFGVPFYRVEGKGGHNRIVPGRTCFRMGWLETNIVRFVDENHYFFDPTGRTFHLWMRAHTGGTGFAAMAKAVEREDGTIETMLETTPSGKRIAFVPCPGGQMKFHIVYDEISQLYWLLSTQATDSMTRAEKLSDDRFSLPNNERNRLQLHFSKNAIDWCFAGLVAKTEHSAAARHYASMVIAGDDLLILSRSGDESASCAHNGNLITLHRIDRFRELAY
;
A
#
# COMPACT_ATOMS: atom_id res chain seq x y z
N MET A 1 3.97 -39.00 -13.64
CA MET A 1 4.34 -37.60 -13.34
C MET A 1 5.77 -37.64 -12.82
N ASN A 2 6.76 -37.18 -13.59
CA ASN A 2 8.19 -37.30 -13.23
C ASN A 2 8.48 -36.60 -11.89
N GLU A 3 9.33 -37.18 -11.06
CA GLU A 3 9.71 -36.65 -9.72
C GLU A 3 10.15 -35.17 -9.76
N TRP A 4 10.74 -34.73 -10.87
CA TRP A 4 11.13 -33.34 -11.14
C TRP A 4 9.97 -32.32 -11.10
N ASN A 5 8.73 -32.73 -11.39
CA ASN A 5 7.56 -31.83 -11.33
C ASN A 5 7.01 -31.63 -9.91
N ARG A 6 7.46 -32.41 -8.92
CA ARG A 6 7.06 -32.22 -7.51
C ARG A 6 7.78 -31.05 -6.85
N ASN A 7 8.96 -30.67 -7.34
CA ASN A 7 9.81 -29.64 -6.73
C ASN A 7 9.72 -28.27 -7.42
N ARG A 8 8.76 -28.07 -8.33
CA ARG A 8 8.54 -26.74 -8.93
C ARG A 8 7.75 -25.86 -7.96
N VAL A 9 8.17 -24.61 -7.83
CA VAL A 9 7.37 -23.57 -7.14
C VAL A 9 6.00 -23.51 -7.80
N ARG A 10 4.95 -23.66 -6.99
CA ARG A 10 3.55 -23.48 -7.38
C ARG A 10 3.00 -22.25 -6.66
N GLU A 11 1.92 -21.72 -7.21
CA GLU A 11 1.15 -20.66 -6.54
C GLU A 11 0.57 -21.19 -5.22
N LEU A 12 0.70 -20.41 -4.16
CA LEU A 12 0.15 -20.70 -2.83
C LEU A 12 -1.37 -20.52 -2.82
N ALA A 13 -1.90 -19.62 -3.65
CA ALA A 13 -3.32 -19.26 -3.71
C ALA A 13 -3.77 -18.93 -5.16
N PRO A 14 -3.74 -19.91 -6.08
CA PRO A 14 -4.12 -19.69 -7.48
C PRO A 14 -5.63 -19.40 -7.65
N GLU A 15 -6.45 -19.99 -6.78
CA GLU A 15 -7.90 -19.77 -6.75
C GLU A 15 -8.25 -18.48 -5.99
N TYR A 16 -9.36 -17.86 -6.37
CA TYR A 16 -9.81 -16.61 -5.76
C TYR A 16 -11.33 -16.43 -5.79
N VAL A 17 -11.82 -15.56 -4.92
CA VAL A 17 -13.20 -15.03 -4.93
C VAL A 17 -13.18 -13.63 -5.52
N THR A 18 -14.02 -13.36 -6.52
CA THR A 18 -14.18 -12.01 -7.07
C THR A 18 -15.11 -11.19 -6.17
N ILE A 19 -14.62 -10.06 -5.66
CA ILE A 19 -15.40 -9.11 -4.84
C ILE A 19 -16.00 -8.01 -5.70
N TYR A 20 -15.27 -7.59 -6.72
CA TYR A 20 -15.72 -6.61 -7.68
C TYR A 20 -15.24 -6.99 -9.07
N GLU A 21 -16.13 -6.85 -10.04
CA GLU A 21 -15.84 -6.95 -11.46
C GLU A 21 -16.39 -5.70 -12.14
N SER A 22 -15.56 -5.08 -12.97
CA SER A 22 -15.95 -3.87 -13.68
C SER A 22 -17.06 -4.15 -14.69
N PRO A 23 -18.14 -3.35 -14.71
CA PRO A 23 -19.19 -3.48 -15.72
C PRO A 23 -18.74 -3.02 -17.12
N ASP A 24 -17.65 -2.27 -17.21
CA ASP A 24 -17.00 -1.86 -18.47
C ASP A 24 -15.48 -1.82 -18.26
N PRO A 25 -14.77 -2.95 -18.45
CA PRO A 25 -13.33 -3.06 -18.25
C PRO A 25 -12.48 -2.07 -19.05
N SER A 26 -13.03 -1.48 -20.13
CA SER A 26 -12.34 -0.54 -21.00
C SER A 26 -12.42 0.92 -20.52
N ARG A 27 -13.42 1.24 -19.68
CA ARG A 27 -13.72 2.62 -19.25
C ARG A 27 -13.87 2.79 -17.74
N ILE A 28 -14.00 1.70 -16.99
CA ILE A 28 -14.13 1.68 -15.53
C ILE A 28 -13.11 0.66 -15.00
N PHE A 29 -12.26 1.13 -14.10
CA PHE A 29 -11.14 0.36 -13.58
C PHE A 29 -11.27 0.26 -12.05
N ALA A 30 -10.79 -0.84 -11.49
CA ALA A 30 -10.80 -1.11 -10.06
C ALA A 30 -9.43 -0.87 -9.45
N TYR A 31 -9.39 -0.26 -8.26
CA TYR A 31 -8.17 0.22 -7.61
C TYR A 31 -8.12 -0.09 -6.11
N SER A 32 -6.93 0.16 -5.57
CA SER A 32 -6.57 0.32 -4.15
C SER A 32 -7.40 -0.46 -3.14
N PRO A 33 -7.35 -1.81 -3.17
CA PRO A 33 -8.07 -2.63 -2.21
C PRO A 33 -7.50 -2.51 -0.79
N GLY A 34 -8.38 -2.36 0.20
CA GLY A 34 -8.08 -2.42 1.64
C GLY A 34 -8.90 -3.50 2.32
N ILE A 35 -8.36 -4.13 3.37
CA ILE A 35 -9.07 -5.19 4.11
C ILE A 35 -8.78 -5.08 5.62
N ALA A 36 -9.79 -5.32 6.43
CA ALA A 36 -9.71 -5.43 7.88
C ALA A 36 -10.62 -6.55 8.39
N ILE A 37 -10.31 -7.07 9.58
CA ILE A 37 -11.13 -8.02 10.31
C ILE A 37 -11.67 -7.35 11.58
N LEU A 38 -12.96 -7.52 11.83
CA LEU A 38 -13.62 -7.01 13.03
C LEU A 38 -13.45 -7.99 14.20
N PRO A 39 -13.62 -7.53 15.47
CA PRO A 39 -13.50 -8.41 16.64
C PRO A 39 -14.42 -9.64 16.60
N ASN A 40 -15.57 -9.54 15.92
CA ASN A 40 -16.51 -10.66 15.74
C ASN A 40 -16.18 -11.59 14.56
N GLY A 41 -15.06 -11.37 13.87
CA GLY A 41 -14.61 -12.14 12.71
C GLY A 41 -15.17 -11.70 11.36
N ARG A 42 -16.08 -10.71 11.31
CA ARG A 42 -16.55 -10.12 10.05
C ARG A 42 -15.40 -9.47 9.30
N LEU A 43 -15.32 -9.69 8.00
CA LEU A 43 -14.37 -9.00 7.13
C LEU A 43 -14.99 -7.74 6.55
N ILE A 44 -14.18 -6.70 6.43
CA ILE A 44 -14.52 -5.47 5.71
C ILE A 44 -13.48 -5.23 4.63
N ALA A 45 -13.95 -5.00 3.41
CA ALA A 45 -13.12 -4.65 2.28
C ALA A 45 -13.51 -3.27 1.73
N THR A 46 -12.51 -2.51 1.33
CA THR A 46 -12.66 -1.28 0.56
C THR A 46 -11.98 -1.44 -0.78
N LEU A 47 -12.47 -0.70 -1.78
CA LEU A 47 -11.82 -0.49 -3.07
C LEU A 47 -12.34 0.83 -3.64
N ASP A 48 -11.74 1.31 -4.70
CA ASP A 48 -12.19 2.47 -5.45
C ASP A 48 -12.25 2.18 -6.95
N ILE A 49 -13.15 2.89 -7.63
CA ILE A 49 -13.30 2.81 -9.07
C ILE A 49 -13.10 4.19 -9.69
N SER A 50 -12.46 4.19 -10.85
CA SER A 50 -12.20 5.39 -11.65
C SER A 50 -12.12 5.03 -13.13
N GLY A 51 -12.05 6.04 -13.99
CA GLY A 51 -11.93 5.88 -15.44
C GLY A 51 -12.85 6.80 -16.23
N PRO A 52 -12.68 6.86 -17.56
CA PRO A 52 -13.46 7.76 -18.42
C PRO A 52 -14.96 7.47 -18.43
N GLY A 53 -15.39 6.27 -18.03
CA GLY A 53 -16.80 5.89 -17.92
C GLY A 53 -17.49 6.39 -16.64
N MET A 54 -16.75 6.93 -15.67
CA MET A 54 -17.32 7.29 -14.35
C MET A 54 -18.39 8.37 -14.39
N ALA A 55 -18.43 9.22 -15.43
CA ALA A 55 -19.49 10.22 -15.57
C ALA A 55 -20.88 9.60 -15.79
N GLU A 56 -20.93 8.35 -16.26
CA GLU A 56 -22.16 7.57 -16.50
C GLU A 56 -22.52 6.67 -15.30
N MET A 57 -21.64 6.56 -14.31
CA MET A 57 -21.83 5.67 -13.16
C MET A 57 -22.71 6.33 -12.09
N PRO A 58 -23.68 5.60 -11.53
CA PRO A 58 -24.45 6.08 -10.39
C PRO A 58 -23.60 6.11 -9.11
N GLY A 59 -24.07 6.88 -8.12
CA GLY A 59 -23.45 6.96 -6.80
C GLY A 59 -22.56 8.20 -6.61
N PRO A 60 -22.10 8.42 -5.36
CA PRO A 60 -21.26 9.55 -5.03
C PRO A 60 -19.88 9.44 -5.70
N SER A 61 -19.45 10.48 -6.40
CA SER A 61 -18.09 10.59 -6.93
C SER A 61 -17.55 12.02 -6.83
N ARG A 62 -16.22 12.15 -6.79
CA ARG A 62 -15.52 13.44 -6.75
C ARG A 62 -14.33 13.46 -7.69
N ARG A 63 -13.99 14.67 -8.17
CA ARG A 63 -12.78 14.90 -8.97
C ARG A 63 -11.58 15.07 -8.05
N ILE A 64 -10.62 14.15 -8.15
CA ILE A 64 -9.48 14.09 -7.24
C ILE A 64 -8.18 14.10 -8.06
N GLU A 65 -7.57 12.94 -8.27
CA GLU A 65 -6.29 12.81 -8.96
C GLU A 65 -6.44 13.07 -10.47
N GLY A 66 -5.63 13.98 -11.00
CA GLY A 66 -5.64 14.34 -12.43
C GLY A 66 -7.00 14.87 -12.93
N GLY A 67 -7.90 15.27 -12.03
CA GLY A 67 -9.26 15.67 -12.35
C GLY A 67 -10.21 14.52 -12.71
N ALA A 68 -9.80 13.26 -12.54
CA ALA A 68 -10.64 12.08 -12.76
C ALA A 68 -11.69 11.93 -11.65
N LEU A 69 -12.84 11.34 -12.00
CA LEU A 69 -13.90 11.01 -11.04
C LEU A 69 -13.57 9.70 -10.33
N TRP A 70 -13.64 9.71 -9.01
CA TRP A 70 -13.40 8.56 -8.15
C TRP A 70 -14.60 8.26 -7.27
N CYS A 71 -14.88 6.97 -7.09
CA CYS A 71 -15.91 6.46 -6.19
C CYS A 71 -15.34 5.29 -5.39
N GLY A 72 -15.27 5.44 -4.08
CA GLY A 72 -14.93 4.37 -3.15
C GLY A 72 -16.12 3.47 -2.86
N LYS A 73 -15.86 2.21 -2.53
CA LYS A 73 -16.86 1.16 -2.28
C LYS A 73 -16.50 0.36 -1.03
N ILE A 74 -17.51 -0.09 -0.30
CA ILE A 74 -17.37 -0.90 0.91
C ILE A 74 -18.12 -2.22 0.76
N TYR A 75 -17.49 -3.31 1.20
CA TYR A 75 -18.08 -4.63 1.24
C TYR A 75 -17.86 -5.28 2.60
N THR A 76 -18.78 -6.15 3.02
CA THR A 76 -18.63 -6.99 4.22
C THR A 76 -18.77 -8.46 3.87
N SER A 77 -18.08 -9.33 4.59
CA SER A 77 -18.29 -10.79 4.55
C SER A 77 -18.41 -11.37 5.95
N ASP A 78 -19.43 -12.21 6.15
CA ASP A 78 -19.74 -12.92 7.40
C ASP A 78 -19.41 -14.42 7.33
N ASP A 79 -18.89 -14.90 6.19
CA ASP A 79 -18.64 -16.31 5.90
C ASP A 79 -17.17 -16.59 5.56
N ASN A 80 -16.26 -15.83 6.20
CA ASN A 80 -14.82 -15.93 6.00
C ASN A 80 -14.41 -15.67 4.53
N GLY A 81 -15.00 -14.64 3.91
CA GLY A 81 -14.61 -14.14 2.59
C GLY A 81 -15.12 -14.96 1.41
N ARG A 82 -16.04 -15.91 1.62
CA ARG A 82 -16.61 -16.75 0.56
C ARG A 82 -17.66 -16.00 -0.26
N SER A 83 -18.44 -15.14 0.39
CA SER A 83 -19.38 -14.23 -0.25
C SER A 83 -19.31 -12.84 0.38
N TRP A 84 -19.68 -11.83 -0.41
CA TRP A 84 -19.53 -10.42 -0.05
C TRP A 84 -20.80 -9.64 -0.34
N THR A 85 -21.15 -8.75 0.59
CA THR A 85 -22.28 -7.82 0.47
C THR A 85 -21.75 -6.41 0.29
N HIS A 86 -22.12 -5.74 -0.81
CA HIS A 86 -21.88 -4.31 -0.99
C HIS A 86 -22.70 -3.51 0.04
N ARG A 87 -22.06 -2.53 0.70
CA ARG A 87 -22.67 -1.76 1.80
C ARG A 87 -22.86 -0.30 1.49
N ALA A 88 -21.87 0.33 0.89
CA ALA A 88 -21.89 1.76 0.62
C ALA A 88 -20.94 2.14 -0.51
N ASP A 89 -21.26 3.27 -1.14
CA ASP A 89 -20.37 4.01 -2.02
C ASP A 89 -20.02 5.35 -1.35
N PHE A 90 -18.81 5.87 -1.56
CA PHE A 90 -18.36 7.11 -0.92
C PHE A 90 -17.46 7.97 -1.85
N PRO A 91 -17.47 9.30 -1.69
CA PRO A 91 -16.88 10.24 -2.65
C PRO A 91 -15.37 10.51 -2.47
N PHE A 92 -14.59 9.52 -2.04
CA PHE A 92 -13.14 9.65 -1.83
C PHE A 92 -12.41 8.34 -2.15
N MET A 93 -11.09 8.38 -2.25
CA MET A 93 -10.28 7.29 -2.82
C MET A 93 -9.15 6.85 -1.88
N HIS A 94 -8.43 5.79 -2.28
CA HIS A 94 -7.26 5.25 -1.56
C HIS A 94 -7.55 4.89 -0.09
N ALA A 95 -8.79 4.51 0.19
CA ALA A 95 -9.30 4.44 1.55
C ALA A 95 -9.08 3.07 2.19
N ARG A 96 -8.60 3.05 3.43
CA ARG A 96 -8.36 1.82 4.21
C ARG A 96 -9.40 1.66 5.33
N PRO A 97 -9.94 0.45 5.55
CA PRO A 97 -10.75 0.16 6.72
C PRO A 97 -9.86 -0.14 7.92
N PHE A 98 -10.28 0.26 9.12
CA PHE A 98 -9.65 -0.13 10.38
C PHE A 98 -10.64 -0.05 11.53
N VAL A 99 -10.34 -0.78 12.61
CA VAL A 99 -11.15 -0.77 13.84
C VAL A 99 -10.53 0.23 14.81
N ALA A 100 -11.34 0.93 15.59
CA ALA A 100 -10.88 1.64 16.78
C ALA A 100 -12.01 1.62 17.82
N GLY A 101 -11.74 1.01 18.98
CA GLY A 101 -12.78 0.73 19.97
C GLY A 101 -13.87 -0.15 19.38
N ASP A 102 -15.13 0.24 19.59
CA ASP A 102 -16.30 -0.48 19.07
C ASP A 102 -16.71 -0.06 17.64
N SER A 103 -15.95 0.83 17.01
CA SER A 103 -16.29 1.42 15.72
C SER A 103 -15.35 0.95 14.61
N VAL A 104 -15.86 0.95 13.39
CA VAL A 104 -15.07 0.76 12.17
C VAL A 104 -14.96 2.10 11.46
N TYR A 105 -13.78 2.44 10.99
CA TYR A 105 -13.51 3.63 10.21
C TYR A 105 -13.01 3.26 8.82
N VAL A 106 -13.32 4.10 7.85
CA VAL A 106 -12.68 4.08 6.52
C VAL A 106 -12.10 5.46 6.28
N LEU A 107 -10.77 5.53 6.18
CA LEU A 107 -10.03 6.78 5.99
C LEU A 107 -9.30 6.75 4.65
N GLY A 108 -9.51 7.78 3.85
CA GLY A 108 -8.82 8.02 2.58
C GLY A 108 -8.68 9.52 2.34
N HIS A 109 -8.73 9.95 1.08
CA HIS A 109 -8.62 11.36 0.74
C HIS A 109 -9.47 11.75 -0.47
N CYS A 110 -9.88 13.02 -0.48
CA CYS A 110 -10.46 13.73 -1.62
C CYS A 110 -9.76 15.10 -1.68
N HIS A 111 -8.48 15.07 -2.03
CA HIS A 111 -7.49 16.09 -1.66
C HIS A 111 -7.28 16.09 -0.16
N ASP A 112 -8.24 16.61 0.60
CA ASP A 112 -8.23 16.59 2.06
C ASP A 112 -8.47 15.18 2.61
N LEU A 113 -7.88 14.88 3.77
CA LEU A 113 -8.17 13.64 4.47
C LEU A 113 -9.65 13.56 4.81
N THR A 114 -10.27 12.43 4.48
CA THR A 114 -11.71 12.23 4.65
C THR A 114 -11.96 10.87 5.28
N VAL A 115 -12.88 10.84 6.25
CA VAL A 115 -13.20 9.64 7.02
C VAL A 115 -14.71 9.45 7.13
N ILE A 116 -15.13 8.19 7.14
CA ILE A 116 -16.48 7.74 7.51
C ILE A 116 -16.35 6.67 8.60
N SER A 117 -17.41 6.47 9.37
CA SER A 117 -17.45 5.50 10.47
C SER A 117 -18.71 4.66 10.44
N SER A 118 -18.65 3.50 11.10
CA SER A 118 -19.76 2.59 11.31
C SER A 118 -19.71 2.05 12.75
N ASN A 119 -20.87 2.08 13.42
CA ASN A 119 -21.06 1.61 14.80
C ASN A 119 -21.92 0.33 14.87
N ASP A 120 -22.23 -0.27 13.72
CA ASP A 120 -23.07 -1.48 13.60
C ASP A 120 -22.35 -2.62 12.85
N GLY A 121 -21.01 -2.62 12.92
CA GLY A 121 -20.17 -3.62 12.29
C GLY A 121 -20.09 -3.49 10.76
N GLY A 122 -20.13 -2.26 10.24
CA GLY A 122 -19.99 -1.97 8.81
C GLY A 122 -21.28 -2.09 7.99
N VAL A 123 -22.45 -2.17 8.62
CA VAL A 123 -23.75 -2.29 7.93
C VAL A 123 -24.20 -0.94 7.40
N THR A 124 -24.16 0.10 8.25
CA THR A 124 -24.43 1.49 7.88
C THR A 124 -23.23 2.38 8.16
N TRP A 125 -23.14 3.49 7.43
CA TRP A 125 -21.99 4.39 7.45
C TRP A 125 -22.43 5.84 7.64
N SER A 126 -21.63 6.60 8.38
CA SER A 126 -21.82 8.04 8.57
C SER A 126 -21.59 8.82 7.28
N GLU A 127 -22.08 10.06 7.24
CA GLU A 127 -21.65 11.03 6.21
C GLU A 127 -20.13 11.26 6.27
N PRO A 128 -19.46 11.53 5.13
CA PRO A 128 -18.05 11.89 5.09
C PRO A 128 -17.72 13.10 5.97
N ARG A 129 -16.63 12.98 6.74
CA ARG A 129 -16.05 14.06 7.55
C ARG A 129 -14.64 14.35 7.09
N THR A 130 -14.37 15.61 6.82
CA THR A 130 -13.03 16.06 6.43
C THR A 130 -12.19 16.32 7.69
N LEU A 131 -10.96 15.82 7.69
CA LEU A 131 -9.99 15.99 8.78
C LEU A 131 -8.97 17.11 8.49
N THR A 132 -8.80 17.52 7.24
CA THR A 132 -7.90 18.62 6.86
C THR A 132 -8.63 19.65 6.02
N GLU A 133 -8.03 20.82 5.81
CA GLU A 133 -8.64 21.87 4.97
C GLU A 133 -7.60 22.49 4.03
N GLY A 134 -7.94 22.58 2.73
CA GLY A 134 -7.10 23.23 1.72
C GLY A 134 -5.82 22.45 1.43
N GLN A 135 -5.86 21.15 1.68
CA GLN A 135 -4.70 20.30 1.76
C GLN A 135 -4.79 19.18 0.67
N CYS A 136 -3.66 18.72 0.11
CA CYS A 136 -3.60 17.60 -0.84
C CYS A 136 -2.83 16.39 -0.27
N TRP A 137 -3.45 15.22 -0.31
CA TRP A 137 -2.94 13.98 0.28
C TRP A 137 -2.88 12.84 -0.74
N HIS A 138 -2.09 11.82 -0.42
CA HIS A 138 -1.93 10.60 -1.20
C HIS A 138 -1.79 9.39 -0.27
N GLN A 139 -2.16 8.21 -0.76
CA GLN A 139 -1.82 6.90 -0.22
C GLN A 139 -2.30 5.79 -1.17
N SER A 140 -2.32 4.56 -0.69
CA SER A 140 -3.20 3.44 -0.97
C SER A 140 -3.49 2.75 0.38
N PRO A 141 -4.31 1.69 0.46
CA PRO A 141 -4.45 0.99 1.72
C PRO A 141 -3.16 0.29 2.14
N ALA A 142 -2.63 0.67 3.29
CA ALA A 142 -1.48 0.06 3.96
C ALA A 142 -1.87 -0.33 5.39
N ASN A 143 -0.94 -0.94 6.12
CA ASN A 143 -1.23 -1.47 7.45
C ASN A 143 -1.64 -0.38 8.47
N VAL A 144 -2.25 -0.84 9.55
CA VAL A 144 -2.63 -0.05 10.72
C VAL A 144 -2.05 -0.74 11.94
N VAL A 145 -1.44 0.03 12.83
CA VAL A 145 -0.79 -0.48 14.04
C VAL A 145 -1.58 -0.04 15.26
N HIS A 146 -1.87 -0.99 16.13
CA HIS A 146 -2.50 -0.76 17.42
C HIS A 146 -1.42 -0.83 18.50
N ALA A 147 -1.23 0.25 19.25
CA ALA A 147 -0.25 0.32 20.32
C ALA A 147 -0.63 1.38 21.34
N ASN A 148 -0.28 1.18 22.61
CA ASN A 148 -0.41 2.21 23.65
C ASN A 148 -1.83 2.84 23.75
N GLY A 149 -2.89 2.06 23.47
CA GLY A 149 -4.29 2.55 23.45
C GLY A 149 -4.64 3.47 22.28
N ASN A 150 -3.84 3.45 21.21
CA ASN A 150 -4.00 4.27 20.02
C ASN A 150 -3.93 3.42 18.74
N VAL A 151 -4.61 3.92 17.71
CA VAL A 151 -4.39 3.51 16.33
C VAL A 151 -3.34 4.42 15.71
N TYR A 152 -2.46 3.80 14.92
CA TYR A 152 -1.43 4.47 14.15
C TYR A 152 -1.54 4.07 12.68
N LEU A 153 -1.60 5.05 11.79
CA LEU A 153 -1.59 4.86 10.34
C LEU A 153 -0.86 6.01 9.65
N VAL A 154 -0.48 5.87 8.38
CA VAL A 154 0.26 6.91 7.65
C VAL A 154 -0.51 7.34 6.41
N MET A 155 -0.55 8.65 6.18
CA MET A 155 -0.96 9.26 4.91
C MET A 155 0.18 10.14 4.40
N GLU A 156 0.36 10.22 3.08
CA GLU A 156 1.38 11.09 2.49
C GLU A 156 0.82 12.47 2.17
N ARG A 157 1.41 13.50 2.76
CA ARG A 157 1.14 14.89 2.44
C ARG A 157 1.83 15.25 1.13
N ILE A 158 1.10 15.76 0.14
CA ILE A 158 1.71 16.40 -1.05
C ILE A 158 1.98 17.85 -0.67
N THR A 159 3.24 18.18 -0.35
CA THR A 159 3.61 19.49 0.22
C THR A 159 3.76 20.59 -0.84
N LYS A 160 3.91 20.21 -2.11
CA LYS A 160 4.06 21.13 -3.25
C LYS A 160 3.08 20.74 -4.37
N PRO A 161 1.75 21.00 -4.18
CA PRO A 161 0.71 20.53 -5.09
C PRO A 161 0.74 21.15 -6.49
N ASP A 162 1.43 22.29 -6.66
CA ASP A 162 1.58 22.97 -7.95
C ASP A 162 2.60 22.30 -8.89
N ILE A 163 3.35 21.32 -8.37
CA ILE A 163 4.28 20.54 -9.18
C ILE A 163 3.50 19.67 -10.15
N HIS A 164 3.80 19.83 -11.44
CA HIS A 164 3.20 19.05 -12.50
C HIS A 164 3.90 17.69 -12.61
N GLY A 165 3.14 16.60 -12.72
CA GLY A 165 3.67 15.24 -12.79
C GLY A 165 3.32 14.40 -11.56
N TRP A 166 4.04 13.29 -11.37
CA TRP A 166 3.80 12.40 -10.23
C TRP A 166 4.57 12.90 -8.98
N PRO A 167 3.89 13.27 -7.88
CA PRO A 167 4.50 14.12 -6.84
C PRO A 167 5.30 13.35 -5.77
N VAL A 168 5.77 12.14 -6.07
CA VAL A 168 6.47 11.27 -5.09
C VAL A 168 7.75 11.89 -4.51
N SER A 169 8.40 12.80 -5.23
CA SER A 169 9.60 13.51 -4.76
C SER A 169 9.30 14.60 -3.72
N VAL A 170 8.03 15.00 -3.58
CA VAL A 170 7.58 16.07 -2.67
C VAL A 170 6.52 15.59 -1.69
N MET A 171 6.40 14.28 -1.52
CA MET A 171 5.54 13.69 -0.50
C MET A 171 6.26 13.67 0.85
N ALA A 172 5.52 13.94 1.92
CA ALA A 172 5.96 13.70 3.29
C ALA A 172 5.06 12.63 3.95
N PRO A 173 5.62 11.50 4.43
CA PRO A 173 4.83 10.53 5.17
C PRO A 173 4.50 11.11 6.55
N VAL A 174 3.20 11.20 6.87
CA VAL A 174 2.74 11.73 8.15
C VAL A 174 2.09 10.62 8.95
N LEU A 175 2.75 10.20 10.03
CA LEU A 175 2.16 9.30 11.01
C LEU A 175 1.01 10.00 11.74
N LEU A 176 -0.15 9.37 11.70
CA LEU A 176 -1.37 9.80 12.36
C LEU A 176 -1.60 8.91 13.58
N ARG A 177 -1.75 9.52 14.75
CA ARG A 177 -2.12 8.85 16.01
C ARG A 177 -3.52 9.30 16.42
N GLY A 178 -4.42 8.34 16.62
CA GLY A 178 -5.75 8.57 17.19
C GLY A 178 -6.01 7.62 18.35
N ARG A 179 -6.62 8.10 19.43
CA ARG A 179 -7.01 7.22 20.55
C ARG A 179 -8.07 6.21 20.12
N GLU A 180 -7.91 4.97 20.55
CA GLU A 180 -8.85 3.89 20.16
C GLU A 180 -10.27 4.12 20.71
N ASP A 181 -10.39 4.78 21.86
CA ASP A 181 -11.64 5.07 22.53
C ASP A 181 -12.25 6.44 22.15
N ALA A 182 -11.66 7.14 21.18
CA ALA A 182 -12.14 8.44 20.72
C ALA A 182 -12.93 8.34 19.41
N ASP A 183 -13.77 9.35 19.15
CA ASP A 183 -14.43 9.53 17.86
C ASP A 183 -13.42 10.01 16.81
N LEU A 184 -12.90 9.09 16.01
CA LEU A 184 -11.89 9.39 15.01
C LEU A 184 -12.45 10.07 13.75
N THR A 185 -13.74 10.41 13.71
CA THR A 185 -14.28 11.33 12.71
C THR A 185 -13.95 12.80 12.98
N ARG A 186 -13.40 13.11 14.17
CA ARG A 186 -13.08 14.46 14.61
C ARG A 186 -11.59 14.74 14.51
N ARG A 187 -11.22 15.83 13.83
CA ARG A 187 -9.81 16.23 13.64
C ARG A 187 -9.04 16.44 14.96
N ASP A 188 -9.68 16.99 16.00
CA ASP A 188 -9.03 17.24 17.29
C ASP A 188 -8.60 15.95 18.03
N ASN A 189 -9.17 14.80 17.64
CA ASN A 189 -8.80 13.50 18.20
C ASN A 189 -7.58 12.87 17.51
N TRP A 190 -7.00 13.56 16.53
CA TRP A 190 -5.82 13.12 15.79
C TRP A 190 -4.60 13.97 16.08
N THR A 191 -3.47 13.30 16.31
CA THR A 191 -2.13 13.91 16.29
C THR A 191 -1.43 13.56 14.99
N PHE A 192 -0.80 14.53 14.36
CA PHE A 192 -0.08 14.40 13.10
C PHE A 192 1.41 14.58 13.38
N ALA A 193 2.24 13.71 12.82
CA ALA A 193 3.69 13.86 12.88
C ALA A 193 4.18 15.04 12.05
N SER A 194 5.39 15.50 12.34
CA SER A 194 6.08 16.49 11.50
C SER A 194 6.31 15.95 10.09
N GLU A 195 6.35 16.85 9.11
CA GLU A 195 6.58 16.52 7.71
C GLU A 195 8.08 16.34 7.43
N LEU A 196 8.45 15.20 6.85
CA LEU A 196 9.77 14.97 6.27
C LEU A 196 9.60 14.82 4.76
N ILE A 197 10.02 15.81 3.97
CA ILE A 197 9.82 15.82 2.52
C ILE A 197 10.96 15.06 1.84
N PHE A 198 10.66 14.16 0.89
CA PHE A 198 11.67 13.32 0.22
C PHE A 198 12.85 14.13 -0.34
N GLU A 199 12.59 15.12 -1.21
CA GLU A 199 13.65 15.89 -1.87
C GLU A 199 14.52 16.72 -0.92
N GLU A 200 14.06 16.91 0.33
CA GLU A 200 14.79 17.63 1.38
C GLU A 200 15.57 16.65 2.28
N ALA A 201 15.02 15.45 2.49
CA ALA A 201 15.62 14.42 3.32
C ALA A 201 16.73 13.64 2.59
N VAL A 202 16.57 13.41 1.29
CA VAL A 202 17.43 12.55 0.47
C VAL A 202 18.08 13.36 -0.66
N PRO A 203 19.32 13.84 -0.49
CA PRO A 203 20.02 14.57 -1.54
C PRO A 203 20.45 13.61 -2.67
N GLU A 204 19.73 13.67 -3.80
CA GLU A 204 19.93 12.77 -4.95
C GLU A 204 21.38 12.78 -5.48
N ASP A 205 22.04 13.95 -5.49
CA ASP A 205 23.42 14.11 -5.99
C ASP A 205 24.49 13.51 -5.05
N GLU A 206 24.14 13.20 -3.79
CA GLU A 206 25.04 12.53 -2.85
C GLU A 206 24.89 11.00 -2.88
N LEU A 207 23.93 10.48 -3.65
CA LEU A 207 23.75 9.04 -3.81
C LEU A 207 24.77 8.50 -4.82
N ASP A 208 25.63 7.59 -4.37
CA ASP A 208 26.57 6.86 -5.23
C ASP A 208 26.59 5.35 -4.86
N TYR A 209 27.11 4.55 -5.79
CA TYR A 209 27.34 3.10 -5.78
C TYR A 209 26.14 2.21 -6.09
N PHE A 210 25.08 2.16 -5.28
CA PHE A 210 24.01 1.16 -5.48
C PHE A 210 23.02 1.52 -6.62
N GLY A 211 23.36 2.51 -7.46
CA GLY A 211 22.67 2.79 -8.72
C GLY A 211 21.30 3.45 -8.59
N VAL A 212 21.13 4.32 -7.59
CA VAL A 212 19.88 5.05 -7.32
C VAL A 212 20.12 6.56 -7.45
N PRO A 213 19.31 7.30 -8.23
CA PRO A 213 18.25 6.79 -9.10
C PRO A 213 18.81 6.03 -10.31
N PHE A 214 18.06 5.04 -10.81
CA PHE A 214 18.48 4.24 -11.96
C PHE A 214 18.45 5.05 -13.28
N TYR A 215 17.45 5.94 -13.41
CA TYR A 215 17.37 6.91 -14.50
C TYR A 215 17.47 8.31 -13.93
N ARG A 216 18.39 9.12 -14.46
CA ARG A 216 18.48 10.55 -14.12
C ARG A 216 17.24 11.28 -14.62
N VAL A 217 16.67 12.12 -13.77
CA VAL A 217 15.55 13.00 -14.10
C VAL A 217 15.94 14.41 -13.68
N GLU A 218 15.91 15.35 -14.62
CA GLU A 218 16.24 16.75 -14.36
C GLU A 218 14.98 17.56 -13.99
N GLY A 219 15.15 18.58 -13.15
CA GLY A 219 14.09 19.52 -12.76
C GLY A 219 13.17 19.00 -11.64
N LYS A 220 12.65 19.94 -10.84
CA LYS A 220 11.68 19.65 -9.78
C LYS A 220 10.36 19.17 -10.40
N GLY A 221 9.86 18.01 -9.97
CA GLY A 221 8.71 17.36 -10.60
C GLY A 221 8.94 16.88 -12.03
N GLY A 222 10.20 16.85 -12.46
CA GLY A 222 10.55 16.46 -13.81
C GLY A 222 10.18 15.01 -14.13
N HIS A 223 10.26 14.70 -15.42
CA HIS A 223 10.21 13.35 -15.92
C HIS A 223 11.21 13.19 -17.06
N ASN A 224 11.74 11.97 -17.22
CA ASN A 224 12.61 11.60 -18.32
C ASN A 224 11.92 10.56 -19.19
N ARG A 225 11.67 10.91 -20.46
CA ARG A 225 11.12 9.98 -21.44
C ARG A 225 12.24 9.08 -21.97
N ILE A 226 12.34 7.88 -21.42
CA ILE A 226 13.38 6.90 -21.77
C ILE A 226 13.20 6.43 -23.21
N VAL A 227 11.97 6.03 -23.56
CA VAL A 227 11.53 5.67 -24.92
C VAL A 227 10.06 6.11 -25.09
N PRO A 228 9.50 6.17 -26.31
CA PRO A 228 8.08 6.46 -26.49
C PRO A 228 7.19 5.55 -25.62
N GLY A 229 6.24 6.15 -24.89
CA GLY A 229 5.32 5.42 -24.00
C GLY A 229 5.91 4.99 -22.65
N ARG A 230 7.20 5.19 -22.38
CA ARG A 230 7.85 4.80 -21.12
C ARG A 230 8.64 5.95 -20.51
N THR A 231 8.17 6.42 -19.36
CA THR A 231 8.67 7.63 -18.69
C THR A 231 9.08 7.30 -17.26
N CYS A 232 10.24 7.80 -16.83
CA CYS A 232 10.63 7.80 -15.43
C CYS A 232 10.32 9.16 -14.82
N PHE A 233 9.54 9.18 -13.74
CA PHE A 233 9.37 10.39 -12.92
C PHE A 233 10.55 10.53 -11.95
N ARG A 234 10.76 11.75 -11.43
CA ARG A 234 11.76 12.01 -10.40
C ARG A 234 11.58 11.08 -9.21
N MET A 235 12.69 10.63 -8.62
CA MET A 235 12.63 9.63 -7.56
C MET A 235 11.94 10.15 -6.30
N GLY A 236 11.42 9.23 -5.50
CA GLY A 236 10.68 9.58 -4.29
C GLY A 236 10.18 8.38 -3.51
N TRP A 237 9.34 8.65 -2.53
CA TRP A 237 8.68 7.64 -1.70
C TRP A 237 7.17 7.83 -1.66
N LEU A 238 6.45 6.77 -1.31
CA LEU A 238 4.99 6.76 -1.12
C LEU A 238 4.54 5.44 -0.47
N GLU A 239 3.25 5.32 -0.17
CA GLU A 239 2.60 4.05 0.17
C GLU A 239 3.19 3.40 1.43
N THR A 240 3.36 4.24 2.45
CA THR A 240 3.97 3.90 3.75
C THR A 240 3.20 2.85 4.54
N ASN A 241 3.92 1.79 4.94
CA ASN A 241 3.57 0.86 6.01
C ASN A 241 4.32 1.25 7.30
N ILE A 242 3.78 0.88 8.44
CA ILE A 242 4.43 1.06 9.74
C ILE A 242 5.08 -0.26 10.16
N VAL A 243 6.33 -0.20 10.61
CA VAL A 243 7.05 -1.32 11.24
C VAL A 243 7.47 -0.89 12.63
N ARG A 244 7.23 -1.73 13.63
CA ARG A 244 7.79 -1.59 14.98
C ARG A 244 8.72 -2.75 15.21
N PHE A 245 9.99 -2.49 15.51
CA PHE A 245 10.91 -3.55 15.91
C PHE A 245 10.64 -3.95 17.35
N VAL A 246 10.28 -5.21 17.56
CA VAL A 246 9.90 -5.75 18.87
C VAL A 246 10.95 -6.66 19.50
N ASP A 247 11.95 -7.10 18.73
CA ASP A 247 13.09 -7.85 19.27
C ASP A 247 14.06 -6.88 19.94
N GLU A 248 14.28 -7.05 21.25
CA GLU A 248 15.18 -6.22 22.06
C GLU A 248 16.64 -6.25 21.58
N ASN A 249 17.03 -7.26 20.80
CA ASN A 249 18.36 -7.40 20.23
C ASN A 249 18.49 -6.70 18.87
N HIS A 250 17.41 -6.14 18.32
CA HIS A 250 17.43 -5.43 17.06
C HIS A 250 18.07 -4.04 17.21
N TYR A 251 18.94 -3.65 16.27
CA TYR A 251 19.64 -2.34 16.32
C TYR A 251 18.70 -1.13 16.37
N PHE A 252 17.50 -1.25 15.83
CA PHE A 252 16.48 -0.20 15.80
C PHE A 252 15.35 -0.41 16.81
N PHE A 253 15.52 -1.34 17.76
CA PHE A 253 14.59 -1.51 18.86
C PHE A 253 14.54 -0.26 19.74
N ASP A 254 13.34 0.18 20.09
CA ASP A 254 13.11 1.26 21.03
C ASP A 254 12.41 0.72 22.29
N PRO A 255 13.10 0.64 23.44
CA PRO A 255 12.53 0.10 24.67
C PRO A 255 11.38 0.94 25.23
N THR A 256 11.22 2.20 24.79
CA THR A 256 10.09 3.04 25.20
C THR A 256 8.82 2.74 24.40
N GLY A 257 8.96 2.01 23.28
CA GLY A 257 7.86 1.66 22.38
C GLY A 257 7.26 2.85 21.63
N ARG A 258 7.99 3.98 21.53
CA ARG A 258 7.53 5.26 20.94
C ARG A 258 8.03 5.52 19.53
N THR A 259 8.89 4.65 19.02
CA THR A 259 9.42 4.71 17.66
C THR A 259 8.60 3.83 16.72
N PHE A 260 8.20 4.44 15.61
CA PHE A 260 7.47 3.80 14.52
C PHE A 260 8.28 4.01 13.24
N HIS A 261 8.76 2.93 12.65
CA HIS A 261 9.48 3.04 11.40
C HIS A 261 8.53 3.04 10.20
N LEU A 262 8.85 3.87 9.22
CA LEU A 262 8.03 4.16 8.06
C LEU A 262 8.65 3.43 6.86
N TRP A 263 8.07 2.29 6.48
CA TRP A 263 8.49 1.45 5.36
C TRP A 263 7.71 1.82 4.11
N MET A 264 8.38 2.39 3.11
CA MET A 264 7.73 3.03 1.97
C MET A 264 8.10 2.35 0.66
N ARG A 265 7.19 2.40 -0.31
CA ARG A 265 7.55 2.14 -1.70
C ARG A 265 8.62 3.12 -2.13
N ALA A 266 9.70 2.62 -2.73
CA ALA A 266 10.77 3.45 -3.27
C ALA A 266 10.63 3.56 -4.79
N HIS A 267 10.24 4.73 -5.28
CA HIS A 267 10.29 5.01 -6.72
C HIS A 267 11.70 5.48 -7.07
N THR A 268 12.58 4.55 -7.45
CA THR A 268 13.98 4.83 -7.80
C THR A 268 14.29 4.63 -9.28
N GLY A 269 13.31 4.18 -10.08
CA GLY A 269 13.51 3.69 -11.44
C GLY A 269 14.04 2.25 -11.53
N GLY A 270 14.53 1.68 -10.42
CA GLY A 270 14.97 0.29 -10.29
C GLY A 270 14.00 -0.59 -9.49
N THR A 271 14.51 -1.74 -9.01
CA THR A 271 13.79 -2.71 -8.14
C THR A 271 14.58 -3.02 -6.88
N GLY A 272 13.93 -3.65 -5.89
CA GLY A 272 14.61 -4.30 -4.77
C GLY A 272 14.87 -3.45 -3.52
N PHE A 273 14.47 -2.18 -3.52
CA PHE A 273 14.57 -1.30 -2.35
C PHE A 273 13.21 -0.80 -1.89
N ALA A 274 13.05 -0.67 -0.57
CA ALA A 274 12.05 0.17 0.06
C ALA A 274 12.73 1.43 0.62
N ALA A 275 11.98 2.52 0.74
CA ALA A 275 12.43 3.72 1.42
C ALA A 275 12.11 3.60 2.92
N MET A 276 12.91 4.23 3.77
CA MET A 276 12.79 4.14 5.22
C MET A 276 12.96 5.50 5.87
N ALA A 277 12.06 5.81 6.81
CA ALA A 277 12.20 6.86 7.80
C ALA A 277 11.72 6.34 9.16
N LYS A 278 11.72 7.18 10.18
CA LYS A 278 11.08 6.90 11.47
C LYS A 278 10.30 8.09 11.98
N ALA A 279 9.25 7.82 12.72
CA ALA A 279 8.49 8.78 13.50
C ALA A 279 8.63 8.43 14.99
N VAL A 280 8.99 9.41 15.80
CA VAL A 280 9.24 9.23 17.24
C VAL A 280 8.26 10.09 18.04
N GLU A 281 7.48 9.44 18.89
CA GLU A 281 6.58 10.12 19.83
C GLU A 281 7.37 10.67 21.03
N ARG A 282 7.24 11.98 21.27
CA ARG A 282 7.88 12.72 22.37
C ARG A 282 7.01 12.68 23.63
N GLU A 283 7.59 13.01 24.78
CA GLU A 283 6.88 13.02 26.07
C GLU A 283 5.71 14.01 26.13
N ASP A 284 5.79 15.11 25.37
CA ASP A 284 4.71 16.09 25.25
C ASP A 284 3.58 15.65 24.29
N GLY A 285 3.70 14.43 23.73
CA GLY A 285 2.74 13.86 22.81
C GLY A 285 2.88 14.31 21.36
N THR A 286 3.85 15.17 21.03
CA THR A 286 4.21 15.49 19.63
C THR A 286 4.90 14.29 18.97
N ILE A 287 4.86 14.22 17.64
CA ILE A 287 5.50 13.14 16.88
C ILE A 287 6.43 13.78 15.84
N GLU A 288 7.70 13.39 15.84
CA GLU A 288 8.71 13.94 14.94
C GLU A 288 9.17 12.88 13.93
N THR A 289 9.13 13.21 12.64
CA THR A 289 9.59 12.34 11.54
C THR A 289 11.00 12.71 11.11
N MET A 290 11.89 11.72 10.98
CA MET A 290 13.29 11.88 10.61
C MET A 290 13.85 10.62 9.93
N LEU A 291 15.03 10.71 9.31
CA LEU A 291 15.76 9.53 8.86
C LEU A 291 16.35 8.76 10.05
N GLU A 292 16.45 7.44 9.93
CA GLU A 292 17.11 6.61 10.93
C GLU A 292 18.64 6.71 10.83
N THR A 293 19.33 6.46 11.93
CA THR A 293 20.80 6.44 12.01
C THR A 293 21.29 5.03 12.34
N THR A 294 22.19 4.52 11.50
CA THR A 294 22.86 3.23 11.71
C THR A 294 23.97 3.34 12.77
N PRO A 295 24.49 2.22 13.32
CA PRO A 295 25.58 2.25 14.31
C PRO A 295 26.85 3.02 13.87
N SER A 296 27.08 3.15 12.57
CA SER A 296 28.19 3.93 12.01
C SER A 296 28.02 5.45 12.12
N GLY A 297 26.85 5.93 12.55
CA GLY A 297 26.45 7.34 12.50
C GLY A 297 25.91 7.80 11.14
N LYS A 298 25.88 6.92 10.14
CA LYS A 298 25.30 7.23 8.81
C LYS A 298 23.77 7.14 8.84
N ARG A 299 23.12 8.08 8.16
CA ARG A 299 21.67 8.04 7.92
C ARG A 299 21.33 6.96 6.89
N ILE A 300 20.19 6.29 7.07
CA ILE A 300 19.67 5.29 6.14
C ILE A 300 18.31 5.76 5.61
N ALA A 301 18.16 5.73 4.29
CA ALA A 301 16.93 6.10 3.58
C ALA A 301 16.38 4.97 2.70
N PHE A 302 17.18 3.94 2.43
CA PHE A 302 16.81 2.79 1.61
C PHE A 302 17.25 1.49 2.28
N VAL A 303 16.40 0.48 2.21
CA VAL A 303 16.66 -0.87 2.72
C VAL A 303 16.31 -1.91 1.65
N PRO A 304 17.03 -3.05 1.59
CA PRO A 304 16.63 -4.17 0.73
C PRO A 304 15.20 -4.61 1.05
N CYS A 305 14.36 -4.69 0.01
CA CYS A 305 12.97 -5.10 0.14
C CYS A 305 12.51 -5.74 -1.18
N PRO A 306 12.27 -7.07 -1.20
CA PRO A 306 11.74 -7.74 -2.39
C PRO A 306 10.43 -7.09 -2.84
N GLY A 307 10.40 -6.52 -4.04
CA GLY A 307 9.22 -5.84 -4.59
C GLY A 307 8.99 -4.41 -4.08
N GLY A 308 9.92 -3.83 -3.31
CA GLY A 308 9.78 -2.51 -2.67
C GLY A 308 9.64 -1.33 -3.63
N GLN A 309 9.90 -1.51 -4.93
CA GLN A 309 9.65 -0.49 -5.95
C GLN A 309 8.16 -0.29 -6.26
N MET A 310 7.34 -1.27 -5.90
CA MET A 310 5.91 -1.33 -6.11
C MET A 310 5.17 -1.32 -4.76
N LYS A 311 3.84 -1.12 -4.77
CA LYS A 311 3.05 -1.18 -3.54
C LYS A 311 3.19 -2.55 -2.89
N PHE A 312 3.52 -2.56 -1.60
CA PHE A 312 3.62 -3.75 -0.76
C PHE A 312 2.83 -3.57 0.53
N HIS A 313 2.63 -4.67 1.26
CA HIS A 313 1.93 -4.67 2.54
C HIS A 313 2.73 -5.48 3.55
N ILE A 314 2.86 -4.98 4.79
CA ILE A 314 3.55 -5.67 5.88
C ILE A 314 2.57 -5.91 7.02
N VAL A 315 2.51 -7.13 7.53
CA VAL A 315 1.83 -7.45 8.80
C VAL A 315 2.82 -8.13 9.74
N TYR A 316 2.76 -7.78 11.02
CA TYR A 316 3.47 -8.53 12.06
C TYR A 316 2.53 -9.58 12.64
N ASP A 317 3.00 -10.81 12.72
CA ASP A 317 2.27 -11.91 13.35
C ASP A 317 2.78 -12.12 14.78
N GLU A 318 1.98 -11.74 15.77
CA GLU A 318 2.31 -11.89 17.19
C GLU A 318 2.51 -13.36 17.60
N ILE A 319 1.90 -14.31 16.90
CA ILE A 319 2.00 -15.75 17.22
C ILE A 319 3.36 -16.31 16.79
N SER A 320 3.75 -16.13 15.52
CA SER A 320 5.05 -16.62 15.02
C SER A 320 6.20 -15.67 15.34
N GLN A 321 5.89 -14.44 15.79
CA GLN A 321 6.84 -13.34 15.95
C GLN A 321 7.60 -13.00 14.66
N LEU A 322 6.91 -13.08 13.51
CA LEU A 322 7.49 -12.79 12.19
C LEU A 322 6.75 -11.64 11.52
N TYR A 323 7.50 -10.86 10.74
CA TYR A 323 6.93 -9.95 9.75
C TYR A 323 6.65 -10.72 8.47
N TRP A 324 5.49 -10.50 7.89
CA TRP A 324 5.11 -11.02 6.59
C TRP A 324 5.06 -9.87 5.60
N LEU A 325 5.71 -10.03 4.45
CA LEU A 325 5.76 -9.06 3.35
C LEU A 325 5.06 -9.64 2.13
N LEU A 326 3.97 -8.98 1.73
CA LEU A 326 3.28 -9.23 0.47
C LEU A 326 3.69 -8.17 -0.54
N SER A 327 4.31 -8.60 -1.62
CA SER A 327 4.83 -7.67 -2.63
C SER A 327 4.71 -8.23 -4.04
N THR A 328 5.03 -7.39 -5.01
CA THR A 328 5.05 -7.79 -6.42
C THR A 328 6.43 -8.28 -6.81
N GLN A 329 6.46 -9.42 -7.49
CA GLN A 329 7.69 -9.99 -8.02
C GLN A 329 8.01 -9.39 -9.40
N ALA A 330 9.17 -8.76 -9.51
CA ALA A 330 9.78 -8.45 -10.81
C ALA A 330 10.60 -9.66 -11.29
N THR A 331 10.58 -9.93 -12.59
CA THR A 331 11.26 -11.08 -13.20
C THR A 331 12.32 -10.67 -14.23
N ASP A 332 12.19 -9.48 -14.83
CA ASP A 332 13.06 -9.03 -15.90
C ASP A 332 13.30 -7.51 -15.90
N SER A 333 13.39 -6.89 -14.71
CA SER A 333 13.50 -5.43 -14.56
C SER A 333 14.75 -4.78 -15.13
N MET A 334 15.69 -5.57 -15.66
CA MET A 334 16.89 -5.10 -16.36
C MET A 334 16.79 -5.20 -17.88
N THR A 335 15.64 -5.65 -18.41
CA THR A 335 15.34 -5.58 -19.84
C THR A 335 15.35 -4.11 -20.28
N ARG A 336 16.07 -3.79 -21.35
CA ARG A 336 16.09 -2.44 -21.92
C ARG A 336 14.68 -1.99 -22.32
N ALA A 337 14.31 -0.75 -22.01
CA ALA A 337 12.94 -0.25 -22.16
C ALA A 337 12.40 -0.34 -23.60
N GLU A 338 13.26 -0.15 -24.60
CA GLU A 338 12.97 -0.30 -26.04
C GLU A 338 12.83 -1.76 -26.52
N LYS A 339 13.14 -2.73 -25.65
CA LYS A 339 13.01 -4.17 -25.93
C LYS A 339 11.81 -4.81 -25.25
N LEU A 340 11.14 -4.07 -24.38
CA LEU A 340 9.87 -4.50 -23.80
C LEU A 340 8.78 -4.51 -24.88
N SER A 341 7.96 -5.54 -24.88
CA SER A 341 6.78 -5.64 -25.76
C SER A 341 5.73 -4.56 -25.46
N ASP A 342 4.88 -4.26 -26.43
CA ASP A 342 3.91 -3.16 -26.36
C ASP A 342 2.87 -3.34 -25.24
N ASP A 343 2.58 -4.59 -24.86
CA ASP A 343 1.66 -4.93 -23.76
C ASP A 343 2.28 -4.75 -22.36
N ARG A 344 3.61 -4.62 -22.25
CA ARG A 344 4.28 -4.34 -20.97
C ARG A 344 4.03 -2.91 -20.51
N PHE A 345 3.43 -2.76 -19.34
CA PHE A 345 3.13 -1.45 -18.77
C PHE A 345 4.40 -0.69 -18.32
N SER A 346 4.58 0.54 -18.80
CA SER A 346 5.57 1.51 -18.31
C SER A 346 7.03 0.99 -18.33
N LEU A 347 7.84 1.22 -17.30
CA LEU A 347 9.24 0.80 -17.24
C LEU A 347 9.40 -0.68 -16.83
N PRO A 348 10.57 -1.31 -17.08
CA PRO A 348 10.81 -2.72 -16.72
C PRO A 348 10.54 -3.06 -15.25
N ASN A 349 10.73 -2.10 -14.34
CA ASN A 349 10.48 -2.24 -12.92
C ASN A 349 8.98 -2.23 -12.52
N ASN A 350 8.06 -2.04 -13.48
CA ASN A 350 6.61 -1.96 -13.30
C ASN A 350 5.86 -3.24 -13.74
N GLU A 351 6.50 -4.41 -13.68
CA GLU A 351 5.80 -5.69 -13.81
C GLU A 351 4.76 -5.83 -12.68
N ARG A 352 3.56 -6.36 -12.98
CA ARG A 352 2.39 -6.36 -12.06
C ARG A 352 1.59 -7.66 -12.06
N ASN A 353 2.01 -8.68 -12.78
CA ASN A 353 1.26 -9.92 -12.98
C ASN A 353 1.61 -11.02 -11.96
N ARG A 354 2.46 -10.74 -10.95
CA ARG A 354 2.99 -11.75 -10.03
C ARG A 354 3.05 -11.23 -8.60
N LEU A 355 2.34 -11.89 -7.70
CA LEU A 355 2.31 -11.57 -6.28
C LEU A 355 3.12 -12.63 -5.51
N GLN A 356 3.96 -12.19 -4.56
CA GLN A 356 4.86 -13.06 -3.79
C GLN A 356 4.77 -12.76 -2.29
N LEU A 357 5.08 -13.76 -1.48
CA LEU A 357 5.08 -13.68 -0.02
C LEU A 357 6.49 -13.95 0.52
N HIS A 358 6.91 -13.15 1.49
CA HIS A 358 8.12 -13.33 2.26
C HIS A 358 7.80 -13.28 3.76
N PHE A 359 8.68 -13.86 4.57
CA PHE A 359 8.69 -13.67 6.02
C PHE A 359 10.06 -13.14 6.47
N SER A 360 10.10 -12.49 7.64
CA SER A 360 11.33 -11.99 8.23
C SER A 360 11.23 -11.96 9.76
N LYS A 361 12.34 -12.17 10.44
CA LYS A 361 12.45 -11.95 11.90
C LYS A 361 12.71 -10.48 12.26
N ASN A 362 13.26 -9.70 11.33
CA ASN A 362 13.79 -8.37 11.60
C ASN A 362 13.38 -7.31 10.57
N ALA A 363 12.44 -7.62 9.66
CA ALA A 363 11.95 -6.76 8.58
C ALA A 363 13.05 -6.16 7.65
N ILE A 364 14.25 -6.74 7.68
CA ILE A 364 15.40 -6.38 6.84
C ILE A 364 15.78 -7.58 5.98
N ASP A 365 15.98 -8.73 6.62
CA ASP A 365 16.34 -9.99 5.98
C ASP A 365 15.07 -10.77 5.64
N TRP A 366 14.69 -10.74 4.37
CA TRP A 366 13.45 -11.36 3.87
C TRP A 366 13.70 -12.76 3.29
N CYS A 367 13.05 -13.77 3.86
CA CYS A 367 13.04 -15.14 3.36
C CYS A 367 11.83 -15.36 2.45
N PHE A 368 12.02 -16.00 1.30
CA PHE A 368 10.93 -16.28 0.35
C PHE A 368 10.02 -17.38 0.88
N ALA A 369 8.74 -17.07 1.07
CA ALA A 369 7.72 -18.04 1.49
C ALA A 369 7.06 -18.74 0.29
N GLY A 370 6.85 -18.00 -0.82
CA GLY A 370 6.27 -18.57 -2.03
C GLY A 370 5.68 -17.53 -2.98
N LEU A 371 5.32 -17.98 -4.18
CA LEU A 371 4.54 -17.19 -5.13
C LEU A 371 3.07 -17.30 -4.73
N VAL A 372 2.39 -16.18 -4.45
CA VAL A 372 0.98 -16.21 -4.02
C VAL A 372 0.09 -16.55 -5.20
N ALA A 373 0.11 -15.71 -6.22
CA ALA A 373 -0.71 -15.83 -7.42
C ALA A 373 0.00 -15.12 -8.58
N LYS A 374 -0.26 -15.56 -9.80
CA LYS A 374 0.21 -14.94 -11.03
C LYS A 374 -0.78 -15.07 -12.16
N THR A 375 -0.51 -14.35 -13.24
CA THR A 375 -1.14 -14.56 -14.54
C THR A 375 -0.05 -14.71 -15.61
N GLU A 376 -0.40 -15.33 -16.73
CA GLU A 376 0.50 -15.45 -17.88
C GLU A 376 0.51 -14.19 -18.76
N HIS A 377 -0.56 -13.38 -18.71
CA HIS A 377 -0.71 -12.18 -19.52
C HIS A 377 -0.20 -10.95 -18.78
N SER A 378 0.67 -10.17 -19.43
CA SER A 378 1.30 -9.00 -18.82
C SER A 378 0.30 -7.91 -18.41
N ALA A 379 -0.83 -7.80 -19.13
CA ALA A 379 -1.93 -6.87 -18.84
C ALA A 379 -2.80 -7.32 -17.65
N ALA A 380 -2.81 -8.61 -17.33
CA ALA A 380 -3.64 -9.18 -16.28
C ALA A 380 -2.93 -9.07 -14.91
N ALA A 381 -3.20 -8.01 -14.15
CA ALA A 381 -2.48 -7.78 -12.89
C ALA A 381 -2.81 -8.80 -11.79
N ARG A 382 -1.86 -8.98 -10.87
CA ARG A 382 -1.99 -9.53 -9.50
C ARG A 382 -1.09 -8.67 -8.61
N HIS A 383 -1.59 -7.51 -8.20
CA HIS A 383 -0.78 -6.44 -7.60
C HIS A 383 -1.59 -5.61 -6.59
N TYR A 384 -0.92 -4.68 -5.92
CA TYR A 384 -1.52 -3.58 -5.14
C TYR A 384 -2.30 -4.12 -3.93
N ALA A 385 -1.92 -5.31 -3.50
CA ALA A 385 -2.70 -6.10 -2.58
C ALA A 385 -2.54 -5.61 -1.14
N SER A 386 -3.55 -5.88 -0.34
CA SER A 386 -3.57 -5.72 1.12
C SER A 386 -3.81 -7.08 1.74
N MET A 387 -3.34 -7.32 2.96
CA MET A 387 -3.54 -8.60 3.62
C MET A 387 -3.88 -8.47 5.09
N VAL A 388 -4.58 -9.48 5.60
CA VAL A 388 -4.95 -9.62 7.02
C VAL A 388 -4.79 -11.07 7.45
N ILE A 389 -4.33 -11.27 8.68
CA ILE A 389 -4.27 -12.58 9.32
C ILE A 389 -5.66 -12.91 9.86
N ALA A 390 -6.24 -14.01 9.38
CA ALA A 390 -7.57 -14.49 9.77
C ALA A 390 -7.43 -15.87 10.44
N GLY A 391 -7.16 -15.85 11.75
CA GLY A 391 -6.85 -17.06 12.51
C GLY A 391 -5.55 -17.71 12.03
N ASP A 392 -5.66 -18.92 11.48
CA ASP A 392 -4.53 -19.67 10.92
C ASP A 392 -4.19 -19.31 9.47
N ASP A 393 -5.07 -18.57 8.80
CA ASP A 393 -4.97 -18.28 7.37
C ASP A 393 -4.53 -16.84 7.12
N LEU A 394 -3.95 -16.62 5.93
CA LEU A 394 -3.69 -15.29 5.42
C LEU A 394 -4.65 -14.97 4.29
N LEU A 395 -5.40 -13.87 4.45
CA LEU A 395 -6.30 -13.34 3.44
C LEU A 395 -5.65 -12.20 2.69
N ILE A 396 -5.75 -12.24 1.36
CA ILE A 396 -5.07 -11.31 0.47
C ILE A 396 -6.08 -10.74 -0.51
N LEU A 397 -6.31 -9.43 -0.43
CA LEU A 397 -7.18 -8.70 -1.35
C LEU A 397 -6.33 -7.98 -2.40
N SER A 398 -6.48 -8.35 -3.67
CA SER A 398 -5.59 -7.95 -4.77
C SER A 398 -6.32 -7.12 -5.82
N ARG A 399 -5.63 -6.09 -6.34
CA ARG A 399 -6.04 -5.45 -7.60
C ARG A 399 -5.62 -6.38 -8.73
N SER A 400 -6.62 -6.81 -9.49
CA SER A 400 -6.47 -7.89 -10.43
C SER A 400 -6.98 -7.51 -11.81
N GLY A 401 -6.52 -8.25 -12.81
CA GLY A 401 -7.06 -8.17 -14.16
C GLY A 401 -7.12 -9.53 -14.82
N ASP A 402 -7.89 -9.60 -15.90
CA ASP A 402 -7.93 -10.71 -16.84
C ASP A 402 -7.63 -10.20 -18.26
N GLU A 403 -7.97 -10.97 -19.30
CA GLU A 403 -7.76 -10.59 -20.71
C GLU A 403 -8.57 -9.35 -21.14
N SER A 404 -9.63 -8.99 -20.40
CA SER A 404 -10.46 -7.81 -20.65
C SER A 404 -9.92 -6.55 -19.96
N ALA A 405 -8.91 -6.68 -19.09
CA ALA A 405 -8.32 -5.55 -18.39
C ALA A 405 -7.73 -4.54 -19.38
N SER A 406 -7.92 -3.24 -19.11
CA SER A 406 -7.35 -2.18 -19.96
C SER A 406 -5.83 -2.23 -20.03
N CYS A 407 -5.16 -2.45 -18.89
CA CYS A 407 -3.74 -2.77 -18.81
C CYS A 407 -3.36 -3.27 -17.41
N ALA A 408 -2.10 -3.63 -17.21
CA ALA A 408 -1.58 -4.07 -15.90
C ALA A 408 -1.75 -3.01 -14.79
N HIS A 409 -1.88 -1.73 -15.17
CA HIS A 409 -2.19 -0.64 -14.25
C HIS A 409 -3.70 -0.46 -14.00
N ASN A 410 -4.52 -0.63 -15.03
CA ASN A 410 -5.95 -0.37 -14.97
C ASN A 410 -6.68 -1.71 -15.03
N GLY A 411 -6.77 -2.35 -13.85
CA GLY A 411 -7.41 -3.65 -13.68
C GLY A 411 -8.94 -3.55 -13.68
N ASN A 412 -9.59 -4.67 -13.98
CA ASN A 412 -11.05 -4.79 -14.00
C ASN A 412 -11.61 -5.62 -12.83
N LEU A 413 -10.76 -6.22 -12.00
CA LEU A 413 -11.16 -7.12 -10.92
C LEU A 413 -10.56 -6.71 -9.58
N ILE A 414 -11.30 -6.93 -8.49
CA ILE A 414 -10.74 -7.06 -7.14
C ILE A 414 -10.98 -8.50 -6.66
N THR A 415 -9.91 -9.21 -6.33
CA THR A 415 -9.94 -10.64 -6.00
C THR A 415 -9.41 -10.92 -4.60
N LEU A 416 -10.06 -11.83 -3.89
CA LEU A 416 -9.63 -12.34 -2.59
C LEU A 416 -8.97 -13.70 -2.76
N HIS A 417 -7.74 -13.82 -2.29
CA HIS A 417 -6.94 -15.05 -2.24
C HIS A 417 -6.78 -15.50 -0.79
N ARG A 418 -6.65 -16.81 -0.58
CA ARG A 418 -6.42 -17.42 0.75
C ARG A 418 -5.18 -18.29 0.71
N ILE A 419 -4.31 -18.13 1.69
CA ILE A 419 -3.23 -19.05 1.99
C ILE A 419 -3.56 -19.73 3.32
N ASP A 420 -3.92 -21.00 3.27
CA ASP A 420 -4.24 -21.77 4.46
C ASP A 420 -2.98 -22.02 5.29
N ARG A 421 -3.08 -21.88 6.62
CA ARG A 421 -1.98 -22.21 7.56
C ARG A 421 -0.64 -21.58 7.16
N PHE A 422 -0.66 -20.31 6.77
CA PHE A 422 0.48 -19.61 6.17
C PHE A 422 1.77 -19.66 7.03
N ARG A 423 1.65 -19.80 8.35
CA ARG A 423 2.78 -19.93 9.27
C ARG A 423 3.64 -21.17 9.02
N GLU A 424 3.08 -22.24 8.45
CA GLU A 424 3.82 -23.45 8.05
C GLU A 424 4.80 -23.18 6.89
N LEU A 425 4.73 -22.02 6.23
CA LEU A 425 5.66 -21.61 5.18
C LEU A 425 7.00 -21.08 5.73
N ALA A 426 7.08 -20.74 7.02
CA ALA A 426 8.33 -20.34 7.66
C ALA A 426 9.18 -21.58 7.99
N TYR A 427 10.49 -21.52 7.69
CA TYR A 427 11.42 -22.65 7.78
C TYR A 427 12.71 -22.31 8.53
#